data_AF-A0A6I3DID3-F1
#
_entry.id   AF-A0A6I3DID3-F1
#
_cell.length_a   1.000
_cell.length_b   1.000
_cell.length_c   1.000
_cell.angle_alpha   90.00
_cell.angle_beta   90.00
_cell.angle_gamma   90.00
#
_symmetry.space_group_name_H-M   'P 1'
#
loop_
_entity.id
_entity.type
_entity.pdbx_description
1 polymer ?
#
loop_
_entity_poly.entity_id
_entity_poly.type
_entity_poly.pdbx_seq_one_letter_code
_entity_poly.pdbx_strand_id
1 'polypeptide(L)'
;MRKRKKAGPVEALGDGAFRINLTDSERETMLAFVDQLEEVLTAEHTDPRLRRLFPTAYHENPDLDAEYQGYMRDELSASRASSIATVREVLGTHEPISESQMYAFMMVLNSLRLVLGTLLGVSEDEDTDDIEDDDPTFGQAQLYGYLGWLLEWTVDTLSNG
;
A
#
# COMPACT_ATOMS: atom_id res chain seq x y z
N MET A 1 -30.20 12.19 -20.86
CA MET A 1 -29.82 11.68 -19.52
C MET A 1 -28.40 11.15 -19.59
N ARG A 2 -27.42 11.87 -19.01
CA ARG A 2 -26.01 11.44 -18.98
C ARG A 2 -25.94 10.26 -18.00
N LYS A 3 -25.59 9.05 -18.46
CA LYS A 3 -25.29 7.92 -17.56
C LYS A 3 -24.17 8.37 -16.62
N ARG A 4 -24.45 8.46 -15.32
CA ARG A 4 -23.40 8.64 -14.29
C ARG A 4 -22.39 7.51 -14.51
N LYS A 5 -21.13 7.86 -14.84
CA LYS A 5 -20.02 6.89 -14.84
C LYS A 5 -20.05 6.24 -13.46
N LYS A 6 -19.97 4.91 -13.36
CA LYS A 6 -19.80 4.25 -12.05
C LYS A 6 -18.58 4.91 -11.39
N ALA A 7 -18.74 5.38 -10.16
CA ALA A 7 -17.62 5.93 -9.40
C ALA A 7 -16.58 4.82 -9.21
N GLY A 8 -15.31 5.12 -9.45
CA GLY A 8 -14.20 4.21 -9.17
C GLY A 8 -14.04 4.02 -7.66
N PRO A 9 -13.13 3.15 -7.22
CA PRO A 9 -12.85 2.93 -5.80
C PRO A 9 -12.31 4.19 -5.11
N VAL A 10 -11.80 5.14 -5.88
CA VAL A 10 -11.38 6.47 -5.43
C VAL A 10 -11.96 7.51 -6.39
N GLU A 11 -12.38 8.67 -5.85
CA GLU A 11 -12.87 9.80 -6.63
C GLU A 11 -12.35 11.14 -6.10
N ALA A 12 -12.03 12.05 -7.02
CA ALA A 12 -11.78 13.45 -6.70
C ALA A 12 -13.13 14.21 -6.66
N LEU A 13 -13.32 15.04 -5.64
CA LEU A 13 -14.55 15.79 -5.39
C LEU A 13 -14.46 17.27 -5.79
N GLY A 14 -13.26 17.75 -6.14
CA GLY A 14 -12.92 19.16 -6.31
C GLY A 14 -12.27 19.76 -5.07
N ASP A 15 -11.60 20.91 -5.24
CA ASP A 15 -10.92 21.67 -4.17
C ASP A 15 -9.91 20.85 -3.34
N GLY A 16 -9.26 19.85 -3.94
CA GLY A 16 -8.27 19.00 -3.28
C GLY A 16 -8.86 17.97 -2.29
N ALA A 17 -10.17 17.73 -2.36
CA ALA A 17 -10.86 16.72 -1.56
C ALA A 17 -11.14 15.45 -2.36
N PHE A 18 -11.12 14.31 -1.67
CA PHE A 18 -11.26 12.99 -2.27
C PHE A 18 -12.22 12.11 -1.47
N ARG A 19 -12.76 11.07 -2.10
CA ARG A 19 -13.54 10.02 -1.43
C ARG A 19 -13.04 8.64 -1.83
N ILE A 20 -13.00 7.76 -0.84
CA ILE A 20 -12.72 6.33 -1.00
C ILE A 20 -14.05 5.58 -0.96
N ASN A 21 -14.41 4.94 -2.06
CA ASN A 21 -15.67 4.24 -2.28
C ASN A 21 -15.54 2.74 -1.94
N LEU A 22 -15.14 2.45 -0.70
CA LEU A 22 -15.13 1.11 -0.13
C LEU A 22 -16.34 0.92 0.79
N THR A 23 -16.94 -0.26 0.72
CA THR A 23 -17.96 -0.72 1.66
C THR A 23 -17.39 -0.88 3.07
N ASP A 24 -18.26 -0.94 4.08
CA ASP A 24 -17.83 -1.11 5.48
C ASP A 24 -16.99 -2.39 5.66
N SER A 25 -17.41 -3.50 5.04
CA SER A 25 -16.66 -4.77 5.11
C SER A 25 -15.29 -4.69 4.43
N GLU A 26 -15.16 -3.96 3.31
CA GLU A 26 -13.87 -3.74 2.65
C GLU A 26 -12.96 -2.85 3.51
N ARG A 27 -13.52 -1.83 4.18
CA ARG A 27 -12.78 -0.95 5.11
C ARG A 27 -12.28 -1.72 6.33
N GLU A 28 -13.12 -2.55 6.93
CA GLU A 28 -12.74 -3.43 8.04
C GLU A 28 -11.62 -4.39 7.64
N THR A 29 -11.74 -5.00 6.45
CA THR A 29 -10.71 -5.89 5.91
C THR A 29 -9.40 -5.15 5.65
N MET A 30 -9.45 -3.96 5.05
CA MET A 30 -8.27 -3.14 4.82
C MET A 30 -7.61 -2.71 6.13
N LEU A 31 -8.40 -2.34 7.15
CA LEU A 31 -7.90 -2.04 8.49
C LEU A 31 -7.14 -3.23 9.09
N ALA A 32 -7.66 -4.45 8.95
CA ALA A 32 -6.96 -5.65 9.42
C ALA A 32 -5.61 -5.88 8.70
N PHE A 33 -5.51 -5.54 7.41
CA PHE A 33 -4.23 -5.58 6.70
C PHE A 33 -3.27 -4.48 7.15
N VAL A 34 -3.80 -3.28 7.44
CA VAL A 34 -3.00 -2.18 8.01
C VAL A 34 -2.47 -2.55 9.39
N ASP A 35 -3.25 -3.22 10.23
CA ASP A 35 -2.81 -3.77 11.52
C ASP A 35 -1.65 -4.75 11.34
N GLN A 36 -1.80 -5.71 10.42
CA GLN A 36 -0.76 -6.69 10.12
C GLN A 36 0.51 -6.03 9.59
N LEU A 37 0.40 -4.99 8.74
CA LEU A 37 1.56 -4.26 8.24
C LEU A 37 2.32 -3.58 9.39
N GLU A 38 1.60 -2.95 10.32
CA GLU A 38 2.19 -2.31 11.50
C GLU A 38 2.91 -3.33 12.40
N GLU A 39 2.32 -4.50 12.62
CA GLU A 39 2.94 -5.60 13.36
C GLU A 39 4.26 -6.04 12.69
N VAL A 40 4.28 -6.23 11.37
CA VAL A 40 5.50 -6.61 10.65
C VAL A 40 6.56 -5.52 10.74
N LEU A 41 6.18 -4.25 10.62
CA LEU A 41 7.11 -3.11 10.70
C LEU A 41 7.73 -2.95 12.09
N THR A 42 7.04 -3.39 13.14
CA THR A 42 7.45 -3.22 14.55
C THR A 42 8.12 -4.46 15.16
N ALA A 43 7.92 -5.65 14.59
CA ALA A 43 8.43 -6.91 15.15
C ALA A 43 9.96 -7.07 15.03
N GLU A 44 10.51 -7.19 13.81
CA GLU A 44 11.95 -7.36 13.59
C GLU A 44 12.46 -6.60 12.35
N HIS A 45 13.54 -5.85 12.53
CA HIS A 45 14.15 -5.06 11.46
C HIS A 45 14.78 -5.89 10.33
N THR A 46 15.00 -7.19 10.54
CA THR A 46 15.58 -8.12 9.56
C THR A 46 14.57 -9.03 8.91
N ASP A 47 13.27 -8.77 9.09
CA ASP A 47 12.22 -9.59 8.49
C ASP A 47 12.37 -9.62 6.95
N PRO A 48 12.50 -10.81 6.33
CA PRO A 48 12.64 -10.93 4.89
C PRO A 48 11.51 -10.27 4.09
N ARG A 49 10.30 -10.19 4.66
CA ARG A 49 9.12 -9.55 4.07
C ARG A 49 9.30 -8.05 3.84
N LEU A 50 10.16 -7.41 4.64
CA LEU A 50 10.43 -5.98 4.59
C LEU A 50 11.50 -5.60 3.57
N ARG A 51 12.15 -6.58 2.90
CA ARG A 51 13.30 -6.34 2.02
C ARG A 51 13.02 -5.28 0.94
N ARG A 52 11.85 -5.32 0.31
CA ARG A 52 11.47 -4.33 -0.71
C ARG A 52 11.08 -2.97 -0.14
N LEU A 53 10.77 -2.88 1.16
CA LEU A 53 10.51 -1.59 1.83
C LEU A 53 11.79 -0.83 2.19
N PHE A 54 12.92 -1.54 2.30
CA PHE A 54 14.24 -1.00 2.62
C PHE A 54 15.26 -1.52 1.59
N PRO A 55 15.19 -1.05 0.32
CA PRO A 55 16.05 -1.55 -0.73
C PRO A 55 17.51 -1.16 -0.50
N THR A 56 18.43 -2.03 -0.93
CA THR A 56 19.87 -1.73 -1.00
C THR A 56 20.10 -0.52 -1.91
N ALA A 57 20.81 0.49 -1.41
CA ALA A 57 21.17 1.68 -2.17
C ALA A 57 22.53 1.53 -2.87
N TYR A 58 23.46 0.81 -2.24
CA TYR A 58 24.82 0.61 -2.76
C TYR A 58 25.17 -0.88 -2.90
N HIS A 59 24.82 -1.48 -4.04
CA HIS A 59 25.07 -2.90 -4.31
C HIS A 59 26.57 -3.28 -4.32
N GLU A 60 27.44 -2.37 -4.74
CA GLU A 60 28.88 -2.63 -4.90
C GLU A 60 29.71 -2.26 -3.66
N ASN A 61 29.09 -1.65 -2.63
CA ASN A 61 29.78 -1.22 -1.43
C ASN A 61 28.94 -1.50 -0.16
N PRO A 62 29.07 -2.73 0.41
CA PRO A 62 28.28 -3.14 1.58
C PRO A 62 28.48 -2.28 2.82
N ASP A 63 29.69 -1.74 3.04
CA ASP A 63 29.98 -0.91 4.21
C ASP A 63 29.26 0.45 4.11
N LEU A 64 29.26 1.05 2.92
CA LEU A 64 28.52 2.29 2.65
C LEU A 64 27.01 2.07 2.67
N ASP A 65 26.53 0.94 2.15
CA ASP A 65 25.11 0.59 2.24
C ASP A 65 24.66 0.44 3.69
N ALA A 66 25.44 -0.22 4.55
CA ALA A 66 25.11 -0.38 5.96
C ALA A 66 24.99 0.96 6.70
N GLU A 67 25.90 1.91 6.43
CA GLU A 67 25.83 3.26 6.98
C GLU A 67 24.58 4.01 6.47
N TYR A 68 24.34 3.97 5.15
CA TYR A 68 23.16 4.59 4.53
C TYR A 68 21.84 4.04 5.08
N GLN A 69 21.72 2.71 5.17
CA GLN A 69 20.54 2.04 5.71
C GLN A 69 20.32 2.43 7.17
N GLY A 70 21.39 2.54 7.97
CA GLY A 70 21.30 3.00 9.36
C GLY A 70 20.62 4.37 9.47
N TYR A 71 20.97 5.32 8.61
CA TYR A 71 20.36 6.65 8.63
C TYR A 71 18.93 6.67 8.06
N MET A 72 18.70 6.00 6.93
CA MET A 72 17.41 6.08 6.23
C MET A 72 16.31 5.25 6.86
N ARG A 73 16.64 4.13 7.50
CA ARG A 73 15.66 3.17 8.01
C ARG A 73 14.74 3.78 9.06
N ASP A 74 15.28 4.62 9.94
CA ASP A 74 14.51 5.27 11.01
C ASP A 74 13.53 6.30 10.43
N GLU A 75 13.97 7.14 9.49
CA GLU A 75 13.13 8.12 8.81
C GLU A 75 12.00 7.43 8.02
N LEU A 76 12.37 6.38 7.27
CA LEU A 76 11.43 5.57 6.49
C LEU A 76 10.42 4.83 7.38
N SER A 77 10.82 4.39 8.56
CA SER A 77 9.93 3.73 9.53
C SER A 77 8.97 4.73 10.16
N ALA A 78 9.46 5.92 10.55
CA ALA A 78 8.64 6.99 11.10
C ALA A 78 7.60 7.50 10.09
N SER A 79 8.01 7.68 8.82
CA SER A 79 7.10 8.08 7.73
C SER A 79 5.98 7.07 7.51
N ARG A 80 6.29 5.77 7.53
CA ARG A 80 5.30 4.70 7.40
C ARG A 80 4.36 4.63 8.60
N ALA A 81 4.87 4.76 9.82
CA ALA A 81 4.04 4.80 11.03
C ALA A 81 3.05 5.96 10.99
N SER A 82 3.50 7.15 10.57
CA SER A 82 2.63 8.33 10.37
C SER A 82 1.56 8.09 9.30
N SER A 83 1.94 7.46 8.18
CA SER A 83 1.01 7.12 7.11
C SER A 83 -0.04 6.10 7.57
N ILE A 84 0.37 5.07 8.32
CA ILE A 84 -0.51 4.06 8.91
C ILE A 84 -1.53 4.71 9.85
N ALA A 85 -1.08 5.58 10.76
CA ALA A 85 -1.97 6.29 11.68
C ALA A 85 -3.02 7.11 10.91
N THR A 86 -2.60 7.83 9.87
CA THR A 86 -3.50 8.60 9.00
C THR A 86 -4.51 7.69 8.30
N VAL A 87 -4.08 6.54 7.77
CA VAL A 87 -4.95 5.61 7.05
C VAL A 87 -5.98 4.96 7.96
N ARG A 88 -5.66 4.70 9.24
CA ARG A 88 -6.65 4.24 10.22
C ARG A 88 -7.80 5.23 10.37
N GLU A 89 -7.49 6.52 10.43
CA GLU A 89 -8.52 7.58 10.50
C GLU A 89 -9.36 7.62 9.22
N VAL A 90 -8.69 7.61 8.05
CA VAL A 90 -9.32 7.62 6.72
C VAL A 90 -10.28 6.44 6.53
N LEU A 91 -9.87 5.24 6.90
CA LEU A 91 -10.69 4.04 6.76
C LEU A 91 -11.85 4.00 7.75
N GLY A 92 -11.72 4.68 8.90
CA GLY A 92 -12.76 4.82 9.92
C GLY A 92 -13.87 5.83 9.60
N THR A 93 -13.77 6.58 8.49
CA THR A 93 -14.79 7.55 8.08
C THR A 93 -15.20 7.42 6.61
N HIS A 94 -16.43 7.82 6.29
CA HIS A 94 -16.93 7.98 4.91
C HIS A 94 -16.90 9.43 4.42
N GLU A 95 -16.45 10.35 5.27
CA GLU A 95 -16.32 11.75 4.92
C GLU A 95 -15.21 11.97 3.87
N PRO A 96 -15.29 13.05 3.08
CA PRO A 96 -14.20 13.48 2.21
C PRO A 96 -12.88 13.62 2.96
N ILE A 97 -11.78 13.22 2.33
CA ILE A 97 -10.43 13.29 2.86
C ILE A 97 -9.58 14.29 2.07
N SER A 98 -8.54 14.83 2.70
CA SER A 98 -7.60 15.74 2.07
C SER A 98 -6.66 15.02 1.10
N GLU A 99 -5.99 15.79 0.25
CA GLU A 99 -4.90 15.30 -0.60
C GLU A 99 -3.78 14.62 0.21
N SER A 100 -3.37 15.19 1.34
CA SER A 100 -2.33 14.59 2.20
C SER A 100 -2.76 13.24 2.80
N GLN A 101 -4.04 13.10 3.17
CA GLN A 101 -4.61 11.83 3.61
C GLN A 101 -4.66 10.80 2.47
N MET A 102 -4.95 11.24 1.25
CA MET A 102 -4.92 10.39 0.06
C MET A 102 -3.49 9.92 -0.28
N TYR A 103 -2.48 10.78 -0.15
CA TYR A 103 -1.08 10.37 -0.28
C TYR A 103 -0.68 9.34 0.79
N ALA A 104 -1.09 9.52 2.05
CA ALA A 104 -0.85 8.53 3.09
C ALA A 104 -1.49 7.17 2.75
N PHE A 105 -2.73 7.19 2.20
CA PHE A 105 -3.41 6.00 1.72
C PHE A 105 -2.63 5.29 0.60
N MET A 106 -2.19 6.03 -0.41
CA MET A 106 -1.34 5.53 -1.49
C MET A 106 -0.05 4.86 -0.96
N MET A 107 0.62 5.50 0.01
CA MET A 107 1.87 4.98 0.60
C MET A 107 1.66 3.67 1.36
N VAL A 108 0.52 3.52 2.05
CA VAL A 108 0.18 2.28 2.77
C VAL A 108 -0.20 1.17 1.79
N LEU A 109 -1.00 1.46 0.75
CA LEU A 109 -1.31 0.48 -0.31
C LEU A 109 -0.04 -0.04 -0.98
N ASN A 110 0.89 0.85 -1.31
CA ASN A 110 2.17 0.46 -1.88
C ASN A 110 2.99 -0.41 -0.91
N SER A 111 3.00 -0.06 0.38
CA SER A 111 3.72 -0.85 1.39
C SER A 111 3.15 -2.26 1.54
N LEU A 112 1.82 -2.40 1.57
CA LEU A 112 1.13 -3.70 1.56
C LEU A 112 1.49 -4.51 0.32
N ARG A 113 1.42 -3.90 -0.87
CA ARG A 113 1.77 -4.54 -2.13
C ARG A 113 3.21 -5.05 -2.13
N LEU A 114 4.18 -4.26 -1.68
CA LEU A 114 5.59 -4.64 -1.64
C LEU A 114 5.85 -5.80 -0.67
N VAL A 115 5.19 -5.81 0.48
CA VAL A 115 5.27 -6.91 1.46
C VAL A 115 4.67 -8.20 0.87
N LEU A 116 3.49 -8.12 0.26
CA LEU A 116 2.85 -9.28 -0.37
C LEU A 116 3.66 -9.81 -1.55
N GLY A 117 4.16 -8.94 -2.43
CA GLY A 117 4.98 -9.34 -3.58
C GLY A 117 6.27 -10.04 -3.13
N THR A 118 6.85 -9.61 -2.00
CA THR A 118 8.01 -10.29 -1.41
C THR A 118 7.65 -11.69 -0.89
N LEU A 119 6.47 -11.85 -0.29
CA LEU A 119 5.97 -13.16 0.19
C LEU A 119 5.67 -14.13 -0.95
N LEU A 120 5.09 -13.62 -2.04
CA LEU A 120 4.75 -14.41 -3.23
C LEU A 120 5.98 -14.73 -4.08
N GLY A 121 7.11 -14.03 -3.89
CA GLY A 121 8.29 -14.17 -4.73
C GLY A 121 8.13 -13.57 -6.12
N VAL A 122 7.04 -12.84 -6.37
CA VAL A 122 6.64 -12.26 -7.66
C VAL A 122 7.41 -10.96 -7.89
N SER A 123 8.06 -10.78 -9.03
CA SER A 123 8.72 -9.51 -9.38
C SER A 123 7.69 -8.42 -9.73
N GLU A 124 8.10 -7.15 -9.84
CA GLU A 124 7.13 -6.04 -10.09
C GLU A 124 6.40 -6.16 -11.44
N ASP A 125 6.99 -6.91 -12.39
CA ASP A 125 6.51 -7.11 -13.77
C ASP A 125 5.89 -8.49 -14.02
N GLU A 126 5.78 -9.34 -12.99
CA GLU A 126 5.19 -10.68 -13.11
C GLU A 126 3.70 -10.64 -12.76
N ASP A 127 2.87 -11.12 -13.67
CA ASP A 127 1.44 -11.30 -13.44
C ASP A 127 1.22 -12.50 -12.51
N THR A 128 0.36 -12.34 -11.50
CA THR A 128 -0.05 -13.42 -10.61
C THR A 128 -1.15 -14.31 -11.21
N ASP A 129 -1.56 -14.03 -12.45
CA ASP A 129 -2.68 -14.70 -13.13
C ASP A 129 -2.39 -16.18 -13.46
N ASP A 130 -1.12 -16.59 -13.41
CA ASP A 130 -0.69 -17.98 -13.61
C ASP A 130 -0.83 -18.85 -12.33
N ILE A 131 -1.23 -18.26 -11.20
CA ILE A 131 -1.44 -18.99 -9.94
C ILE A 131 -2.82 -19.67 -9.97
N GLU A 132 -2.81 -21.01 -9.92
CA GLU A 132 -4.03 -21.83 -9.95
C GLU A 132 -4.89 -21.65 -8.68
N ASP A 133 -6.22 -21.78 -8.81
CA ASP A 133 -7.19 -21.57 -7.73
C ASP A 133 -7.00 -22.50 -6.50
N ASP A 134 -6.33 -23.65 -6.67
CA ASP A 134 -6.03 -24.61 -5.60
C ASP A 134 -4.65 -24.39 -4.96
N ASP A 135 -3.86 -23.43 -5.46
CA ASP A 135 -2.57 -23.07 -4.87
C ASP A 135 -2.78 -22.42 -3.48
N PRO A 136 -2.02 -22.83 -2.45
CA PRO A 136 -2.11 -22.23 -1.11
C PRO A 136 -1.90 -20.71 -1.05
N THR A 137 -1.27 -20.12 -2.07
CA THR A 137 -0.97 -18.69 -2.20
C THR A 137 -2.00 -17.91 -3.03
N PHE A 138 -3.01 -18.58 -3.58
CA PHE A 138 -4.02 -17.96 -4.45
C PHE A 138 -4.71 -16.75 -3.79
N GLY A 139 -5.05 -16.84 -2.49
CA GLY A 139 -5.67 -15.72 -1.76
C GLY A 139 -4.77 -14.49 -1.69
N GLN A 140 -3.47 -14.69 -1.47
CA GLN A 140 -2.46 -13.66 -1.42
C GLN A 140 -2.23 -13.06 -2.81
N ALA A 141 -2.23 -13.88 -3.86
CA ALA A 141 -2.16 -13.44 -5.25
C ALA A 141 -3.33 -12.51 -5.62
N GLN A 142 -4.56 -12.90 -5.28
CA GLN A 142 -5.75 -12.09 -5.50
C GLN A 142 -5.69 -10.75 -4.74
N LEU A 143 -5.23 -10.78 -3.48
CA LEU A 143 -5.04 -9.56 -2.70
C LEU A 143 -3.96 -8.66 -3.32
N TYR A 144 -2.85 -9.22 -3.79
CA TYR A 144 -1.78 -8.48 -4.47
C TYR A 144 -2.31 -7.76 -5.72
N GLY A 145 -3.06 -8.47 -6.57
CA GLY A 145 -3.71 -7.88 -7.74
C GLY A 145 -4.73 -6.79 -7.38
N TYR A 146 -5.56 -7.03 -6.38
CA TYR A 146 -6.52 -6.03 -5.88
C TYR A 146 -5.84 -4.75 -5.36
N LEU A 147 -4.77 -4.89 -4.57
CA LEU A 147 -3.98 -3.75 -4.08
C LEU A 147 -3.32 -2.99 -5.22
N GLY A 148 -2.82 -3.70 -6.24
CA GLY A 148 -2.26 -3.10 -7.46
C GLY A 148 -3.29 -2.25 -8.19
N TRP A 149 -4.47 -2.80 -8.46
CA TRP A 149 -5.58 -2.09 -9.08
C TRP A 149 -6.02 -0.86 -8.27
N LEU A 150 -6.16 -1.00 -6.95
CA LEU A 150 -6.56 0.11 -6.08
C LEU A 150 -5.50 1.22 -6.03
N LEU A 151 -4.21 0.85 -6.02
CA LEU A 151 -3.10 1.78 -6.06
C LEU A 151 -3.06 2.55 -7.39
N GLU A 152 -3.25 1.87 -8.52
CA GLU A 152 -3.36 2.50 -9.85
C GLU A 152 -4.46 3.56 -9.86
N TRP A 153 -5.67 3.22 -9.41
CA TRP A 153 -6.78 4.18 -9.29
C TRP A 153 -6.44 5.37 -8.39
N THR A 154 -5.74 5.11 -7.28
CA THR A 154 -5.35 6.16 -6.32
C THR A 154 -4.37 7.13 -6.96
N VAL A 155 -3.34 6.63 -7.63
CA VAL A 155 -2.32 7.42 -8.34
C VAL A 155 -2.96 8.22 -9.49
N ASP A 156 -3.81 7.57 -10.29
CA ASP A 156 -4.50 8.22 -11.39
C ASP A 156 -5.41 9.36 -10.90
N THR A 157 -6.10 9.15 -9.78
CA THR A 157 -6.98 10.17 -9.20
C THR A 157 -6.19 11.32 -8.58
N LEU A 158 -5.05 11.05 -7.93
CA LEU A 158 -4.14 12.09 -7.44
C LEU A 158 -3.53 12.92 -8.57
N SER A 159 -3.23 12.27 -9.71
CA SER A 159 -2.55 12.93 -10.84
C SER A 159 -3.49 13.74 -11.72
N ASN A 160 -4.75 13.32 -11.83
CA ASN A 160 -5.72 13.87 -12.78
C ASN A 160 -6.98 14.48 -12.13
N GLY A 161 -7.07 14.45 -10.81
CA GLY A 161 -8.23 14.88 -10.01
C GLY A 161 -8.30 16.38 -9.73
#